data_AF-A0A7Y6QA14-F1
#
_entry.id   AF-A0A7Y6QA14-F1
#
_cell.length_a   1.000
_cell.length_b   1.000
_cell.length_c   1.000
_cell.angle_alpha   90.00
_cell.angle_beta   90.00
_cell.angle_gamma   90.00
#
_symmetry.space_group_name_H-M   'P 1'
#
loop_
_entity.id
_entity.type
_entity.pdbx_description
1 polymer ?
#
loop_
_entity_poly.entity_id
_entity_poly.type
_entity_poly.pdbx_seq_one_letter_code
_entity_poly.pdbx_strand_id
1 'polypeptide(L)' 'MSRTATLDTREFDRVYSAAMIYDRQPITDLFRRIDDGIMLGMMALRDDPRTYFFTLTRQQ' A
#
# COMPACT_ATOMS: atom_id res chain seq x y z
N MET A 1 -15.88 1.79 16.67
CA MET A 1 -15.05 0.85 15.86
C MET A 1 -13.61 1.31 15.96
N SER A 2 -12.67 0.42 16.30
CA SER A 2 -11.24 0.76 16.20
C SER A 2 -10.86 0.74 14.73
N ARG A 3 -10.26 1.82 14.24
CA ARG A 3 -9.62 1.83 12.92
C ARG A 3 -8.41 0.89 12.94
N THR A 4 -8.18 0.18 11.84
CA THR A 4 -7.04 -0.74 11.68
C THR A 4 -5.99 -0.16 10.73
N ALA A 5 -6.41 0.65 9.75
CA ALA A 5 -5.54 1.32 8.80
C ALA A 5 -6.18 2.60 8.24
N THR A 6 -5.36 3.43 7.60
CA THR A 6 -5.78 4.65 6.88
C THR A 6 -5.36 4.59 5.43
N LEU A 7 -6.13 5.20 4.54
CA LEU A 7 -5.68 5.54 3.19
C LEU A 7 -5.20 6.99 3.14
N ASP A 8 -4.02 7.20 2.58
CA ASP A 8 -3.38 8.50 2.39
C ASP A 8 -2.65 8.54 1.04
N THR A 9 -2.26 9.72 0.58
CA THR A 9 -1.37 9.87 -0.58
C THR A 9 0.06 10.01 -0.10
N ARG A 10 0.96 9.13 -0.58
CA ARG A 10 2.38 9.13 -0.19
C ARG A 10 3.29 9.20 -1.38
N GLU A 11 4.34 10.00 -1.26
CA GLU A 11 5.43 10.02 -2.22
C GLU A 11 6.33 8.80 -1.99
N PHE A 12 6.59 8.06 -3.07
CA PHE A 12 7.61 7.03 -3.12
C PHE A 12 8.40 7.19 -4.41
N ASP A 13 9.72 7.31 -4.31
CA ASP A 13 10.62 7.56 -5.43
C ASP A 13 10.14 8.70 -6.35
N ARG A 14 9.80 9.85 -5.75
CA ARG A 14 9.28 11.06 -6.42
C ARG A 14 7.94 10.89 -7.12
N VAL A 15 7.20 9.83 -6.80
CA VAL A 15 5.86 9.64 -7.36
C VAL A 15 4.84 9.41 -6.27
N TYR A 16 3.78 10.22 -6.28
CA TYR A 16 2.64 10.07 -5.38
C TYR A 16 1.82 8.82 -5.73
N SER A 17 1.55 8.01 -4.71
CA SER A 17 0.75 6.79 -4.79
C SER A 17 -0.31 6.80 -3.67
N ALA A 18 -1.44 6.15 -3.91
CA ALA A 18 -2.33 5.79 -2.81
C ALA A 18 -1.60 4.81 -1.90
N ALA A 19 -1.69 4.99 -0.59
CA ALA A 19 -1.01 4.16 0.39
C ALA A 19 -1.95 3.78 1.54
N MET A 20 -1.92 2.51 1.94
CA MET A 20 -2.58 2.04 3.16
C MET A 20 -1.56 1.95 4.30
N ILE A 21 -1.83 2.66 5.40
CA ILE A 21 -0.96 2.76 6.57
C ILE A 21 -1.64 2.06 7.73
N TYR A 22 -1.02 1.01 8.26
CA TYR A 22 -1.55 0.25 9.38
C TYR A 22 -1.36 1.01 10.70
N ASP A 23 -2.41 1.06 11.51
CA ASP A 23 -2.39 1.82 12.78
C ASP A 23 -1.55 1.12 13.86
N ARG A 24 -1.40 -0.21 13.78
CA ARG A 24 -0.78 -1.05 14.83
C ARG A 24 0.46 -1.81 14.36
N GLN A 25 0.78 -1.77 13.08
CA GLN A 25 1.95 -2.40 12.49
C GLN A 25 2.76 -1.35 11.75
N PRO A 26 4.10 -1.42 11.76
CA PRO A 26 4.94 -0.47 11.04
C PRO A 26 4.98 -0.78 9.53
N ILE A 27 3.81 -1.02 8.93
CA ILE A 27 3.63 -1.44 7.53
C ILE A 27 2.94 -0.32 6.76
N THR A 28 3.44 -0.04 5.55
CA THR A 28 2.78 0.81 4.56
C THR A 28 2.72 0.06 3.23
N ASP A 29 1.52 -0.10 2.70
CA ASP A 29 1.31 -0.67 1.36
C ASP A 29 1.11 0.47 0.37
N LEU A 30 2.02 0.59 -0.60
CA LEU A 30 1.93 1.55 -1.71
C LEU A 30 1.27 0.88 -2.91
N PHE A 31 0.24 1.51 -3.48
CA PHE A 31 -0.51 0.92 -4.58
C PHE A 31 -0.26 1.59 -5.92
N ARG A 32 -0.18 0.77 -6.98
CA ARG A 32 -0.18 1.21 -8.38
C ARG A 32 -1.18 0.42 -9.21
N ARG A 33 -1.88 1.14 -10.08
CA ARG A 33 -2.82 0.52 -11.01
C ARG A 33 -2.05 -0.19 -12.12
N ILE A 34 -2.36 -1.48 -12.33
CA ILE A 34 -1.93 -2.22 -13.52
C ILE A 34 -2.98 -2.04 -14.62
N ASP A 35 -4.24 -2.31 -14.28
CA ASP A 35 -5.43 -2.08 -15.12
C ASP A 35 -6.64 -1.74 -14.24
N ASP A 36 -7.85 -1.65 -14.82
CA ASP A 36 -9.06 -1.25 -14.09
C ASP A 36 -9.50 -2.22 -12.99
N GLY A 37 -9.07 -3.49 -13.07
CA GLY A 37 -9.40 -4.57 -12.15
C GLY A 37 -8.26 -4.96 -11.21
N ILE A 38 -7.01 -4.63 -11.54
CA ILE A 38 -5.82 -5.10 -10.81
C ILE A 38 -4.98 -3.92 -10.29
N MET A 39 -4.65 -3.97 -9.00
CA MET A 39 -3.65 -3.10 -8.38
C MET A 39 -2.44 -3.90 -7.89
N LEU A 40 -1.24 -3.42 -8.19
CA LEU A 40 -0.01 -3.84 -7.52
C LEU A 40 0.06 -3.19 -6.15
N GLY A 41 0.34 -3.97 -5.11
CA GLY A 41 0.70 -3.53 -3.77
C GLY A 41 2.17 -3.79 -3.50
N MET A 42 2.85 -2.78 -2.96
CA MET A 42 4.22 -2.85 -2.49
C MET A 42 4.22 -2.64 -0.97
N MET A 43 4.44 -3.73 -0.22
CA MET A 43 4.49 -3.70 1.24
C MET A 43 5.89 -3.29 1.70
N ALA A 44 5.96 -2.15 2.38
CA ALA A 44 7.16 -1.63 3.03
C ALA A 44 7.02 -1.75 4.55
N LEU A 45 7.94 -2.47 5.18
CA LEU A 45 8.09 -2.51 6.63
C LEU A 45 9.10 -1.43 7.04
N ARG A 46 8.77 -0.59 8.01
CA ARG A 46 9.67 0.45 8.51
C ARG A 46 11.01 -0.17 8.94
N ASP A 47 12.11 0.46 8.52
CA ASP A 47 13.49 0.07 8.84
C ASP A 47 13.90 -1.31 8.29
N ASP A 48 13.13 -1.89 7.37
CA ASP A 48 13.49 -3.09 6.62
C ASP A 48 13.73 -2.73 5.14
N PRO A 49 14.91 -3.03 4.58
CA PRO A 49 15.18 -2.76 3.17
C PRO A 49 14.44 -3.72 2.22
N ARG A 50 13.87 -4.82 2.72
CA ARG A 50 13.12 -5.77 1.90
C ARG A 50 11.76 -5.21 1.55
N THR A 51 11.34 -5.50 0.34
CA THR A 51 10.03 -5.13 -0.16
C THR A 51 9.31 -6.38 -0.63
N TYR A 52 8.04 -6.50 -0.23
CA TYR A 52 7.18 -7.60 -0.66
C TYR A 52 6.12 -7.05 -1.61
N PHE A 53 5.77 -7.85 -2.62
CA PHE A 53 4.79 -7.47 -3.62
C PHE A 53 3.59 -8.41 -3.57
N PHE A 54 2.42 -7.84 -3.82
CA PHE A 54 1.16 -8.58 -3.96
C PHE A 54 0.26 -7.87 -4.97
N THR A 55 -0.81 -8.52 -5.39
CA THR A 55 -1.84 -7.91 -6.23
C THR A 55 -3.19 -7.96 -5.54
N LEU A 56 -3.99 -6.92 -5.73
CA LEU A 56 -5.40 -6.88 -5.38
C LEU A 56 -6.23 -6.96 -6.65
N THR A 57 -7.24 -7.82 -6.63
CA THR A 57 -8.27 -7.89 -7.67
C THR A 57 -9.53 -7.23 -7.16
N ARG A 58 -10.09 -6.30 -7.94
CA ARG A 58 -11.38 -5.68 -7.65
C ARG A 58 -12.46 -6.76 -7.57
N GLN A 59 -13.15 -6.83 -6.43
CA GLN A 59 -14.35 -7.66 -6.33
C GLN A 59 -15.49 -7.00 -7.11
N GLN A 60 -16.33 -7.84 -7.74
CA GLN A 60 -17.52 -7.41 -8.47
C GLN A 60 -18.60 -6.88 -7.54
#